data_AF-A0A7C4MCH3-F1
#
_entry.id   AF-A0A7C4MCH3-F1
#
_cell.length_a   1.000
_cell.length_b   1.000
_cell.length_c   1.000
_cell.angle_alpha   90.00
_cell.angle_beta   90.00
_cell.angle_gamma   90.00
#
_symmetry.space_group_name_H-M   'P 1'
#
loop_
_entity.id
_entity.type
_entity.pdbx_description
1 polymer ?
#
loop_
_entity_poly.entity_id
_entity_poly.type
_entity_poly.pdbx_seq_one_letter_code
_entity_poly.pdbx_strand_id
1 'polypeptide(L)'
;MSENLFGEAEENVYILEDKIVITVSYTDVSSRGILPNEWIIIFDRNEVEDVKLDGDILILFTKNGGKIKLSRHDAKDLYFRIRMWLRGF
;
A
#
# COMPACT_ATOMS: atom_id res chain seq x y z
N MET A 1 -28.62 -5.57 7.03
CA MET A 1 -27.55 -4.55 6.95
C MET A 1 -26.41 -5.09 7.78
N SER A 2 -25.30 -5.52 7.17
CA SER A 2 -24.10 -5.91 7.91
C SER A 2 -23.40 -4.63 8.36
N GLU A 3 -23.43 -4.36 9.65
CA GLU A 3 -22.62 -3.29 10.23
C GLU A 3 -21.15 -3.63 9.96
N ASN A 4 -20.41 -2.71 9.33
CA ASN A 4 -18.97 -2.86 9.18
C ASN A 4 -18.36 -2.89 10.58
N LEU A 5 -18.02 -4.09 11.06
CA LEU A 5 -17.47 -4.35 12.40
C LEU A 5 -15.97 -4.06 12.49
N PHE A 6 -15.37 -3.57 11.41
CA PHE A 6 -13.99 -3.09 11.37
C PHE A 6 -13.99 -1.60 11.73
N GLY A 7 -13.21 -1.21 12.75
CA GLY A 7 -12.99 0.17 13.13
C GLY A 7 -12.10 0.92 12.13
N GLU A 8 -11.57 2.08 12.53
CA GLU A 8 -10.64 2.86 11.71
C GLU A 8 -9.40 2.01 11.33
N ALA A 9 -9.05 2.05 10.05
CA ALA A 9 -7.83 1.45 9.51
C ALA A 9 -6.82 2.55 9.22
N GLU A 10 -5.62 2.42 9.77
CA GLU A 10 -4.48 3.28 9.50
C GLU A 10 -3.55 2.58 8.51
N GLU A 11 -3.22 3.25 7.41
CA GLU A 11 -2.32 2.73 6.39
C GLU A 11 -1.09 3.63 6.23
N ASN A 12 0.09 3.08 6.54
CA ASN A 12 1.37 3.78 6.40
C ASN A 12 2.20 3.20 5.25
N VAL A 13 2.90 4.08 4.51
CA VAL A 13 3.76 3.70 3.38
C VAL A 13 5.16 4.25 3.55
N TYR A 14 6.13 3.34 3.60
CA TYR A 14 7.55 3.62 3.72
C TYR A 14 8.24 3.27 2.41
N ILE A 15 8.94 4.23 1.80
CA ILE A 15 9.79 4.00 0.63
C ILE A 15 11.22 4.02 1.13
N LEU A 16 11.86 2.85 1.14
CA LEU A 16 13.25 2.63 1.54
C LEU A 16 14.11 2.49 0.29
N GLU A 17 15.43 2.41 0.43
CA GLU A 17 16.35 2.35 -0.71
C GLU A 17 16.05 1.17 -1.67
N ASP A 18 15.77 0.01 -1.11
CA ASP A 18 15.64 -1.29 -1.78
C ASP A 18 14.22 -1.85 -1.78
N LYS A 19 13.28 -1.25 -1.04
CA LYS A 19 11.90 -1.75 -0.97
C LYS A 19 10.87 -0.68 -0.62
N ILE A 20 9.62 -0.97 -0.94
CA ILE A 20 8.44 -0.25 -0.44
C ILE A 20 7.77 -1.14 0.60
N VAL A 21 7.47 -0.60 1.78
CA VAL A 21 6.74 -1.29 2.85
C VAL A 21 5.42 -0.57 3.09
N ILE A 22 4.32 -1.31 3.02
CA ILE A 22 2.99 -0.82 3.35
C ILE A 22 2.52 -1.59 4.59
N THR A 23 2.18 -0.85 5.63
CA THR A 23 1.61 -1.41 6.86
C THR A 23 0.17 -0.96 7.00
N VAL A 24 -0.74 -1.91 7.16
CA VAL A 24 -2.16 -1.64 7.43
C VAL A 24 -2.48 -2.16 8.83
N SER A 25 -2.93 -1.26 9.70
CA SER A 25 -3.35 -1.58 11.06
C SER A 25 -4.82 -1.23 11.19
N TYR A 26 -5.67 -2.18 11.59
CA TYR A 26 -7.09 -1.90 11.84
C TYR A 26 -7.47 -2.24 13.27
N THR A 27 -8.37 -1.44 13.85
CA THR A 27 -8.93 -1.72 15.17
C THR A 27 -10.21 -2.53 15.02
N ASP A 28 -10.23 -3.76 15.52
CA ASP A 28 -11.47 -4.55 15.58
C ASP A 28 -12.35 -4.07 16.74
N VAL A 29 -13.39 -3.32 16.42
CA VAL A 29 -14.34 -2.79 17.43
C VAL A 29 -15.31 -3.85 17.94
N SER A 30 -15.42 -5.01 17.28
CA SER A 30 -16.32 -6.10 17.68
C SER A 30 -15.84 -6.83 18.93
N SER A 31 -14.54 -6.78 19.23
CA SER A 31 -13.92 -7.59 20.29
C SER A 31 -13.72 -6.88 21.64
N ARG A 32 -14.14 -5.61 21.79
CA ARG A 32 -13.77 -4.74 22.96
C ARG A 32 -12.26 -4.64 23.23
N GLY A 33 -11.42 -5.11 22.31
CA GLY A 33 -9.96 -5.06 22.40
C GLY A 33 -9.38 -4.56 21.09
N ILE A 34 -8.37 -3.71 21.17
CA ILE A 34 -7.57 -3.34 19.99
C ILE A 34 -6.78 -4.60 19.61
N LEU A 35 -7.21 -5.30 18.57
CA LEU A 35 -6.38 -6.30 17.92
C LEU A 35 -5.61 -5.59 16.81
N PRO A 36 -4.32 -5.24 17.01
CA PRO A 36 -3.48 -4.74 15.94
C PRO A 36 -3.24 -5.88 14.97
N ASN A 37 -4.14 -6.04 14.01
CA ASN A 37 -3.89 -6.91 12.88
C ASN A 37 -3.08 -6.08 11.89
N GLU A 38 -1.77 -6.34 11.86
CA GLU A 38 -0.83 -5.68 10.97
C GLU A 38 -0.66 -6.50 9.71
N TRP A 39 -1.17 -5.99 8.59
CA TRP A 39 -0.79 -6.51 7.28
C TRP A 39 0.43 -5.75 6.81
N ILE A 40 1.53 -6.48 6.57
CA ILE A 40 2.76 -5.92 6.02
C ILE A 40 2.89 -6.42 4.58
N ILE A 41 2.86 -5.48 3.63
CA ILE A 41 3.11 -5.74 2.21
C ILE A 41 4.47 -5.14 1.87
N ILE A 42 5.37 -5.95 1.33
CA ILE A 42 6.71 -5.55 0.93
C ILE A 42 6.86 -5.72 -0.57
N PHE A 43 7.37 -4.69 -1.23
CA PHE A 43 7.73 -4.72 -2.65
C PHE A 43 9.23 -4.48 -2.77
N ASP A 44 9.98 -5.51 -3.15
CA ASP A 44 11.39 -5.36 -3.46
C ASP A 44 11.57 -4.57 -4.75
N ARG A 45 12.52 -3.63 -4.77
CA ARG A 45 12.85 -2.81 -5.94
C ARG A 45 13.18 -3.64 -7.17
N ASN A 46 13.79 -4.80 -6.96
CA ASN A 46 14.14 -5.71 -8.03
C ASN A 46 12.91 -6.42 -8.60
N GLU A 47 11.79 -6.44 -7.90
CA GLU A 47 10.54 -7.05 -8.35
C GLU A 47 9.60 -6.04 -9.01
N VAL A 48 9.70 -4.75 -8.67
CA VAL A 48 8.88 -3.70 -9.29
C VAL A 48 9.45 -3.28 -10.64
N GLU A 49 8.62 -3.32 -11.68
CA GLU A 49 8.96 -2.92 -13.05
C GLU A 49 8.51 -1.49 -13.34
N ASP A 50 7.25 -1.18 -13.05
CA ASP A 50 6.65 0.11 -13.32
C ASP A 50 5.50 0.41 -12.36
N VAL A 51 5.05 1.66 -12.38
CA VAL A 51 3.88 2.11 -11.64
C VAL A 51 3.01 3.00 -12.53
N LYS A 52 1.69 2.83 -12.44
CA LYS A 52 0.69 3.65 -13.12
C LYS A 52 -0.30 4.21 -12.11
N LEU A 53 -0.83 5.39 -12.41
CA LEU A 53 -1.94 6.00 -11.68
C LEU A 53 -3.20 5.98 -12.56
N ASP A 54 -4.33 5.56 -12.00
CA ASP A 54 -5.66 5.59 -12.61
C ASP A 54 -6.67 6.14 -11.60
N GLY A 55 -6.92 7.46 -11.66
CA GLY A 55 -7.64 8.17 -10.59
C GLY A 55 -6.91 8.04 -9.25
N ASP A 56 -7.63 7.52 -8.25
CA ASP A 56 -7.10 7.27 -6.89
C ASP A 56 -6.58 5.83 -6.72
N ILE A 57 -6.32 5.14 -7.83
CA ILE A 57 -5.80 3.78 -7.83
C ILE A 57 -4.35 3.79 -8.34
N LEU A 58 -3.43 3.40 -7.47
CA LEU A 58 -2.07 3.08 -7.82
C LEU A 58 -1.98 1.64 -8.31
N ILE A 59 -1.33 1.42 -9.45
CA ILE A 59 -1.11 0.09 -10.02
C ILE A 59 0.40 -0.14 -10.10
N LEU A 60 0.89 -1.09 -9.32
CA LEU A 60 2.27 -1.58 -9.37
C LEU A 60 2.35 -2.77 -10.32
N PHE A 61 3.27 -2.71 -11.27
CA PHE A 61 3.59 -3.80 -12.17
C PHE A 61 4.86 -4.47 -11.69
N THR A 62 4.81 -5.79 -11.54
CA THR A 62 5.98 -6.58 -11.15
C THR A 62 6.64 -7.17 -12.39
N LYS A 63 7.96 -7.37 -12.35
CA LYS A 63 8.74 -7.92 -13.47
C LYS A 63 8.33 -9.33 -13.91
N ASN A 64 7.61 -10.06 -13.06
CA ASN A 64 7.03 -11.37 -13.40
C ASN A 64 5.63 -11.26 -14.06
N GLY A 65 5.19 -10.06 -14.44
CA GLY A 65 3.89 -9.81 -15.09
C GLY A 65 2.71 -9.65 -14.12
N GLY A 66 2.96 -9.65 -12.82
CA GLY A 66 1.95 -9.41 -11.79
C GLY A 66 1.51 -7.95 -11.71
N LYS A 67 0.32 -7.74 -11.15
CA LYS A 67 -0.27 -6.40 -10.98
C LYS A 67 -0.89 -6.29 -9.61
N ILE A 68 -0.51 -5.27 -8.86
CA ILE A 68 -1.02 -5.00 -7.52
C ILE A 68 -1.68 -3.62 -7.55
N LYS A 69 -2.94 -3.56 -7.10
CA LYS A 69 -3.75 -2.34 -7.10
C LYS A 69 -3.94 -1.87 -5.67
N LEU A 70 -3.65 -0.59 -5.42
CA LEU A 70 -3.81 0.06 -4.14
C LEU A 70 -4.71 1.28 -4.34
N SER A 71 -5.88 1.28 -3.70
CA SER A 71 -6.82 2.41 -3.77
C SER A 71 -6.59 3.31 -2.57
N ARG A 72 -6.14 4.55 -2.80
CA ARG A 72 -5.80 5.49 -1.74
C ARG A 72 -6.00 6.93 -2.18
N HIS A 73 -6.44 7.78 -1.25
CA HIS A 73 -6.66 9.21 -1.51
C HIS A 73 -5.35 9.97 -1.82
N ASP A 74 -4.21 9.47 -1.37
CA ASP A 74 -2.87 10.03 -1.60
C ASP A 74 -2.13 9.36 -2.79
N ALA A 75 -2.82 8.53 -3.58
CA ALA A 75 -2.20 7.71 -4.64
C ALA A 75 -1.37 8.53 -5.64
N LYS A 76 -1.75 9.79 -5.90
CA LYS A 76 -1.02 10.69 -6.78
C LYS A 76 0.36 11.08 -6.23
N ASP A 77 0.46 11.43 -4.96
CA ASP A 77 1.75 11.74 -4.32
C ASP A 77 2.64 10.50 -4.29
N LEU A 78 2.04 9.38 -3.87
CA LEU A 78 2.74 8.11 -3.79
C LEU A 78 3.27 7.64 -5.16
N TYR A 79 2.49 7.84 -6.23
CA TYR A 79 2.93 7.58 -7.61
C TYR A 79 4.22 8.33 -7.94
N PHE A 80 4.29 9.64 -7.66
CA PHE A 80 5.50 10.42 -7.97
C PHE A 80 6.70 9.94 -7.16
N ARG A 81 6.51 9.67 -5.87
CA ARG A 81 7.59 9.17 -5.00
C ARG A 81 8.12 7.82 -5.49
N ILE A 82 7.25 6.88 -5.85
CA ILE A 82 7.64 5.57 -6.39
C ILE A 82 8.32 5.72 -7.76
N ARG A 83 7.85 6.62 -8.63
CA ARG A 83 8.51 6.88 -9.93
C ARG A 83 9.91 7.44 -9.78
N MET A 84 10.13 8.35 -8.83
CA MET A 84 11.46 8.89 -8.52
C MET A 84 12.36 7.78 -7.95
N TRP A 85 11.83 7.05 -6.98
CA TRP A 85 12.52 5.91 -6.37
C TRP A 85 12.97 4.88 -7.41
N LEU A 86 12.10 4.43 -8.32
CA LEU A 86 12.47 3.48 -9.38
C LEU A 86 13.61 4.00 -10.26
N ARG A 87 13.64 5.31 -10.53
CA ARG A 87 14.67 5.96 -11.34
C ARG A 87 15.99 6.20 -10.60
N GLY A 88 16.05 5.97 -9.29
CA GLY A 88 17.27 6.16 -8.49
C GLY A 88 17.56 7.61 -8.14
N PHE A 89 16.53 8.45 -8.07
CA PHE A 89 16.61 9.80 -7.49
C PHE A 89 16.31 9.78 -5.99
#